data_AF-M2LSR8-F1
#
_entry.id   AF-M2LSR8-F1
#
_cell.length_a   1.000
_cell.length_b   1.000
_cell.length_c   1.000
_cell.angle_alpha   90.00
_cell.angle_beta   90.00
_cell.angle_gamma   90.00
#
_symmetry.space_group_name_H-M   'P 1'
#
loop_
_entity.id
_entity.type
_entity.pdbx_description
1 polymer ?
#
loop_
_entity_poly.entity_id
_entity_poly.type
_entity_poly.pdbx_seq_one_letter_code
_entity_poly.pdbx_strand_id
1 'polypeptide(L)'
;MAETADGLLSIEIDADNYAETAAGDVQSVPRTYQSEADFQAQKASYHAKVDHGNNYQKLILAVPTLAASSMTNGDGVGHDTAQRTRLSKKDLQLLGYAVGEMYYDREYTGVLELCTRVKQRCEIDTKTAESVARWISRCEDRLARTA
;
A
#
# COMPACT_ATOMS: atom_id res chain seq x y z
N MET A 1 43.25 -20.36 -47.43
CA MET A 1 42.33 -20.57 -46.30
C MET A 1 42.99 -19.84 -45.12
N ALA A 2 42.84 -18.51 -44.95
CA ALA A 2 41.67 -17.85 -44.34
C ALA A 2 41.24 -18.61 -43.07
N GLU A 3 41.29 -18.08 -41.85
CA GLU A 3 40.85 -16.76 -41.42
C GLU A 3 41.58 -16.23 -40.18
N THR A 4 41.44 -14.92 -40.04
CA THR A 4 41.93 -13.92 -39.08
C THR A 4 41.61 -14.13 -37.60
N ALA A 5 42.42 -13.40 -36.82
CA ALA A 5 42.09 -12.71 -35.57
C ALA A 5 42.57 -13.38 -34.29
N ASP A 6 43.72 -12.92 -33.79
CA ASP A 6 43.85 -12.62 -32.37
C ASP A 6 44.87 -11.50 -32.18
N GLY A 7 44.46 -10.29 -32.58
CA GLY A 7 45.20 -9.03 -32.43
C GLY A 7 44.51 -8.09 -31.44
N LEU A 8 43.91 -8.63 -30.37
CA LEU A 8 43.08 -7.87 -29.44
C LEU A 8 43.55 -7.95 -27.98
N LEU A 9 44.81 -8.29 -27.72
CA LEU A 9 45.39 -8.28 -26.37
C LEU A 9 46.83 -7.72 -26.31
N SER A 10 47.20 -6.85 -27.25
CA SER A 10 48.42 -6.04 -27.12
C SER A 10 48.14 -4.82 -26.23
N ILE A 11 47.92 -5.06 -24.94
CA ILE A 11 47.97 -4.01 -23.93
C ILE A 11 49.43 -3.90 -23.50
N GLU A 12 50.16 -2.96 -24.10
CA GLU A 12 51.50 -2.59 -23.66
C GLU A 12 51.38 -1.88 -22.30
N ILE A 13 51.71 -2.61 -21.23
CA ILE A 13 51.78 -2.06 -19.87
C ILE A 13 53.11 -1.32 -19.78
N ASP A 14 53.06 0.00 -19.99
CA ASP A 14 54.18 0.90 -19.75
C ASP A 14 54.47 0.94 -18.24
N ALA A 15 55.66 0.48 -17.86
CA ALA A 15 56.07 0.33 -16.46
C ALA A 15 56.33 1.69 -15.77
N ASP A 16 56.40 2.79 -16.52
CA ASP A 16 56.70 4.12 -15.99
C ASP A 16 55.46 4.89 -15.51
N ASN A 17 54.24 4.41 -15.74
CA ASN A 17 53.01 5.03 -15.22
C ASN A 17 52.60 4.53 -13.82
N TYR A 18 53.40 3.66 -13.18
CA TYR A 18 53.10 3.14 -11.84
C TYR A 18 53.62 4.04 -10.70
N ALA A 19 54.44 5.04 -11.02
CA ALA A 19 55.12 5.86 -10.01
C ALA A 19 54.40 7.16 -9.63
N GLU A 20 53.24 7.49 -10.22
CA GLU A 20 52.52 8.75 -9.96
C GLU A 20 51.07 8.53 -9.50
N THR A 21 50.84 7.55 -8.64
CA THR A 21 49.57 7.46 -7.87
C THR A 21 49.82 7.32 -6.37
N ALA A 22 50.96 7.80 -5.91
CA ALA A 22 51.25 8.02 -4.49
C ALA A 22 50.78 9.43 -4.04
N ALA A 23 49.49 9.74 -4.22
CA ALA A 23 48.86 10.92 -3.60
C ALA A 23 47.34 10.83 -3.63
N GLY A 24 46.78 9.90 -2.86
CA GLY A 24 45.33 9.82 -2.68
C GLY A 24 44.94 8.58 -1.90
N ASP A 25 45.19 8.62 -0.59
CA ASP A 25 44.56 7.69 0.38
C ASP A 25 43.04 7.95 0.40
N VAL A 26 42.36 7.57 -0.67
CA VAL A 26 40.90 7.53 -0.72
C VAL A 26 40.57 6.10 -0.33
N GLN A 27 40.30 5.87 0.95
CA GLN A 27 39.79 4.59 1.42
C GLN A 27 38.63 4.16 0.50
N SER A 28 38.83 3.07 -0.24
CA SER A 28 37.80 2.51 -1.11
C SER A 28 36.74 1.88 -0.22
N VAL A 29 35.73 2.68 0.11
CA VAL A 29 34.64 2.30 0.99
C VAL A 29 33.60 1.49 0.19
N PRO A 30 33.13 0.33 0.70
CA PRO A 30 32.12 -0.48 0.01
C PRO A 30 30.85 0.33 -0.30
N ARG A 31 30.16 0.02 -1.41
CA ARG A 31 28.90 0.67 -1.84
C ARG A 31 27.82 0.72 -0.76
N THR A 32 27.84 -0.22 0.18
CA THR A 32 26.85 -0.35 1.28
C THR A 32 27.42 0.01 2.64
N TYR A 33 28.60 0.62 2.71
CA TYR A 33 29.15 1.07 3.96
C TYR A 33 28.28 2.19 4.55
N GLN A 34 28.08 2.10 5.86
CA GLN A 34 27.48 3.13 6.68
C GLN A 34 28.39 3.29 7.88
N SER A 35 28.76 4.54 8.21
CA SER A 35 29.54 4.77 9.41
C SER A 35 28.72 4.42 10.66
N GLU A 36 29.39 4.05 11.76
CA GLU A 36 28.71 3.79 13.04
C GLU A 36 27.89 5.01 13.49
N ALA A 37 28.42 6.22 13.26
CA ALA A 37 27.71 7.46 13.58
C ALA A 37 26.40 7.61 12.80
N ASP A 38 26.41 7.29 11.50
CA ASP A 38 25.21 7.34 10.64
C ASP A 38 24.19 6.26 11.03
N PHE A 39 24.68 5.07 11.40
CA PHE A 39 23.80 3.99 11.88
C PHE A 39 23.12 4.39 13.19
N GLN A 40 23.87 4.94 14.15
CA GLN A 40 23.31 5.39 15.43
C GLN A 40 22.33 6.56 15.23
N ALA A 41 22.62 7.49 14.31
CA ALA A 41 21.70 8.58 13.96
C ALA A 41 20.39 8.04 13.37
N GLN A 42 20.45 7.09 12.43
CA GLN A 42 19.26 6.46 11.86
C GLN A 42 18.48 5.68 12.91
N LYS A 43 19.15 4.89 13.74
CA LYS A 43 18.54 4.13 14.84
C LYS A 43 17.86 5.06 15.84
N ALA A 44 18.48 6.18 16.20
CA ALA A 44 17.89 7.17 17.10
C ALA A 44 16.65 7.86 16.49
N SER A 45 16.65 8.08 15.18
CA SER A 45 15.50 8.64 14.46
C SER A 45 14.42 7.61 14.11
N TYR A 46 14.74 6.32 14.21
CA TYR A 46 13.86 5.24 13.81
C TYR A 46 12.71 5.11 14.80
N HIS A 47 11.50 5.20 14.27
CA HIS A 47 10.27 4.87 14.95
C HIS A 47 9.54 3.82 14.11
N ALA A 48 9.23 2.68 14.74
CA ALA A 48 8.40 1.68 14.09
C ALA A 48 7.02 2.29 13.81
N LYS A 49 6.58 2.20 12.56
CA LYS A 49 5.19 2.56 12.21
C LYS A 49 4.28 1.49 12.77
N VAL A 50 3.74 1.74 13.96
CA VAL A 50 2.72 0.90 14.57
C VAL A 50 1.37 1.38 14.06
N ASP A 51 0.61 0.50 13.40
CA ASP A 51 -0.79 0.78 13.12
C ASP A 51 -1.57 0.54 14.41
N HIS A 52 -2.08 1.61 15.01
CA HIS A 52 -2.92 1.55 16.22
C HIS A 52 -4.35 1.04 15.93
N GLY A 53 -4.62 0.64 14.69
CA GLY A 53 -5.90 0.12 14.24
C GLY A 53 -6.91 1.20 13.89
N ASN A 54 -8.19 0.83 13.94
CA ASN A 54 -9.35 1.66 13.62
C ASN A 54 -9.32 2.17 12.17
N ASN A 55 -9.04 1.24 11.26
CA ASN A 55 -9.06 1.45 9.82
C ASN A 55 -10.47 1.80 9.33
N TYR A 56 -11.53 1.37 10.03
CA TYR A 56 -12.90 1.80 9.76
C TYR A 56 -13.07 3.31 9.92
N GLN A 57 -12.62 3.93 11.02
CA GLN A 57 -12.72 5.38 11.19
C GLN A 57 -11.93 6.13 10.12
N LYS A 58 -10.73 5.66 9.77
CA LYS A 58 -9.93 6.24 8.67
C LYS A 58 -10.68 6.17 7.34
N LEU A 59 -11.37 5.06 7.06
CA LEU A 59 -12.22 4.90 5.88
C LEU A 59 -13.36 5.91 5.86
N ILE A 60 -14.06 6.10 6.98
CA ILE A 60 -15.16 7.06 7.08
C ILE A 60 -14.67 8.50 6.89
N LEU A 61 -13.48 8.84 7.38
CA LEU A 61 -12.87 10.16 7.14
C LEU A 61 -12.51 10.37 5.67
N ALA A 62 -11.98 9.35 4.99
CA ALA A 62 -11.62 9.42 3.58
C ALA A 62 -12.85 9.42 2.66
N VAL A 63 -13.89 8.65 3.03
CA VAL A 63 -15.12 8.48 2.25
C VAL A 63 -16.34 8.71 3.17
N PRO A 64 -16.70 9.97 3.45
CA PRO A 64 -17.81 10.30 4.35
C PRO A 64 -19.17 9.74 3.91
N THR A 65 -19.35 9.49 2.60
CA THR A 65 -20.57 8.89 2.07
C THR A 65 -20.82 7.47 2.58
N LEU A 66 -19.78 6.78 3.07
CA LEU A 66 -19.92 5.47 3.70
C LEU A 66 -20.34 5.54 5.17
N ALA A 67 -20.42 6.71 5.81
CA ALA A 67 -20.84 6.85 7.20
C ALA A 67 -22.28 6.32 7.43
N ALA A 68 -22.52 5.66 8.56
CA ALA A 68 -23.84 5.12 8.91
C ALA A 68 -24.90 6.24 9.00
N SER A 69 -24.51 7.39 9.54
CA SER A 69 -25.38 8.54 9.83
C SER A 69 -25.50 9.55 8.70
N SER A 70 -25.07 9.24 7.48
CA SER A 70 -25.27 10.10 6.29
C SER A 70 -26.73 10.09 5.81
N MET A 71 -27.67 10.23 6.74
CA MET A 71 -29.04 10.67 6.52
C MET A 71 -29.19 12.03 7.21
N THR A 72 -28.72 13.08 6.56
CA THR A 72 -29.13 14.43 6.92
C THR A 72 -30.52 14.66 6.32
N ASN A 73 -31.47 14.90 7.22
CA ASN A 73 -32.79 15.43 6.92
C ASN A 73 -32.70 16.80 6.22
N GLY A 74 -33.42 16.96 5.11
CA GLY A 74 -34.08 18.20 4.66
C GLY A 74 -33.26 19.33 4.05
N ASP A 75 -33.33 19.50 2.72
CA ASP A 75 -34.04 20.65 2.13
C ASP A 75 -34.49 20.31 0.69
N GLY A 76 -35.60 20.89 0.26
CA GLY A 76 -36.39 20.43 -0.87
C GLY A 76 -35.78 20.59 -2.27
N VAL A 77 -36.56 20.08 -3.22
CA VAL A 77 -36.49 20.28 -4.68
C VAL A 77 -35.51 19.39 -5.45
N GLY A 78 -36.09 18.38 -6.10
CA GLY A 78 -35.85 18.15 -7.52
C GLY A 78 -34.66 17.26 -7.89
N HIS A 79 -35.00 16.05 -8.34
CA HIS A 79 -34.37 15.36 -9.47
C HIS A 79 -32.83 15.34 -9.49
N ASP A 80 -32.23 14.28 -8.93
CA ASP A 80 -31.02 13.74 -9.54
C ASP A 80 -30.84 12.27 -9.18
N THR A 81 -30.63 11.45 -10.20
CA THR A 81 -30.05 10.12 -10.09
C THR A 81 -28.85 10.19 -9.15
N ALA A 82 -28.96 9.58 -7.96
CA ALA A 82 -27.90 9.60 -6.95
C ALA A 82 -26.55 9.22 -7.58
N GLN A 83 -25.69 10.21 -7.79
CA GLN A 83 -24.36 9.99 -8.35
C GLN A 83 -23.59 9.15 -7.34
N ARG A 84 -23.38 7.88 -7.68
CA ARG A 84 -22.63 6.96 -6.85
C ARG A 84 -21.19 7.47 -6.72
N THR A 85 -20.64 7.41 -5.51
CA THR A 85 -19.28 7.87 -5.27
C THR A 85 -18.27 6.91 -5.88
N ARG A 86 -17.41 7.40 -6.79
CA ARG A 86 -16.30 6.60 -7.32
C ARG A 86 -15.18 6.54 -6.29
N LEU A 87 -14.80 5.34 -5.89
CA LEU A 87 -13.71 5.10 -4.94
C LEU A 87 -12.35 5.16 -5.65
N SER A 88 -11.38 5.86 -5.06
CA SER A 88 -10.00 5.81 -5.53
C SER A 88 -9.34 4.48 -5.16
N LYS A 89 -8.18 4.19 -5.77
CA LYS A 89 -7.39 2.99 -5.43
C LYS A 89 -7.01 2.96 -3.95
N LYS A 90 -6.72 4.12 -3.35
CA LYS A 90 -6.39 4.23 -1.92
C LYS A 90 -7.60 3.91 -1.05
N ASP A 91 -8.79 4.39 -1.45
CA ASP A 91 -10.03 4.14 -0.72
C ASP A 91 -10.43 2.66 -0.78
N LEU A 92 -10.24 2.01 -1.92
CA LEU A 92 -10.46 0.56 -2.07
C LEU A 92 -9.51 -0.27 -1.21
N GLN A 93 -8.24 0.13 -1.13
CA GLN A 93 -7.26 -0.53 -0.27
C GLN A 93 -7.60 -0.35 1.20
N LEU A 94 -7.99 0.87 1.60
CA LEU A 94 -8.43 1.19 2.95
C LEU A 94 -9.73 0.46 3.33
N LEU A 95 -10.66 0.31 2.38
CA LEU A 95 -11.87 -0.50 2.55
C LEU A 95 -11.51 -1.96 2.87
N GLY A 96 -10.56 -2.54 2.13
CA GLY A 96 -10.08 -3.89 2.39
C GLY A 96 -9.45 -4.04 3.77
N TYR A 97 -8.67 -3.05 4.22
CA TYR A 97 -8.08 -3.04 5.56
C TYR A 97 -9.13 -2.93 6.67
N ALA A 98 -10.10 -2.02 6.52
CA ALA A 98 -11.20 -1.87 7.45
C ALA A 98 -12.01 -3.17 7.57
N VAL A 99 -12.39 -3.78 6.45
CA VAL A 99 -13.12 -5.06 6.46
C VAL A 99 -12.29 -6.18 7.09
N GLY A 100 -10.98 -6.24 6.81
CA GLY A 100 -10.08 -7.24 7.39
C GLY A 100 -9.93 -7.11 8.91
N GLU A 101 -9.79 -5.88 9.40
CA GLU A 101 -9.74 -5.55 10.83
C GLU A 101 -11.04 -5.92 11.53
N MET A 102 -12.18 -5.42 11.04
CA MET A 102 -13.50 -5.74 11.60
C MET A 102 -13.79 -7.25 11.59
N TYR A 103 -13.37 -7.97 10.56
CA TYR A 103 -13.51 -9.42 10.50
C TYR A 103 -12.64 -10.13 11.56
N TYR A 104 -11.44 -9.65 11.80
CA TYR A 104 -10.54 -10.17 12.85
C TYR A 104 -11.14 -9.95 14.25
N ASP A 105 -11.72 -8.77 14.49
CA ASP A 105 -12.39 -8.40 15.75
C ASP A 105 -13.79 -9.05 15.90
N ARG A 106 -14.20 -9.88 14.93
CA ARG A 106 -15.48 -10.60 14.89
C ARG A 106 -16.71 -9.70 14.79
N GLU A 107 -16.55 -8.47 14.31
CA GLU A 107 -17.63 -7.52 14.04
C GLU A 107 -18.32 -7.84 12.69
N TYR A 108 -18.80 -9.07 12.53
CA TYR A 108 -19.34 -9.56 11.26
C TYR A 108 -20.57 -8.78 10.78
N THR A 109 -21.43 -8.34 11.71
CA THR A 109 -22.59 -7.49 11.39
C THR A 109 -22.17 -6.13 10.82
N GLY A 110 -21.15 -5.50 11.42
CA GLY A 110 -20.60 -4.24 10.93
C GLY A 110 -20.01 -4.36 9.52
N VAL A 111 -19.33 -5.49 9.23
CA VAL A 111 -18.82 -5.78 7.88
C VAL A 111 -19.96 -5.88 6.86
N LEU A 112 -21.06 -6.56 7.20
CA LEU A 112 -22.22 -6.69 6.32
C LEU A 112 -22.87 -5.33 6.02
N GLU A 113 -23.05 -4.49 7.05
CA GLU A 113 -23.60 -3.14 6.89
C GLU A 113 -22.69 -2.25 6.03
N LEU A 114 -21.37 -2.31 6.24
CA LEU A 114 -20.41 -1.57 5.42
C LEU A 114 -20.44 -2.02 3.97
N CYS A 115 -20.40 -3.34 3.72
CA CYS A 115 -20.47 -3.91 2.39
C CYS A 115 -21.77 -3.53 1.65
N THR A 116 -22.89 -3.49 2.38
CA THR A 116 -24.18 -3.05 1.84
C THR A 116 -24.16 -1.57 1.44
N ARG A 117 -23.61 -0.70 2.30
CA ARG A 117 -23.43 0.73 2.00
C ARG A 117 -22.54 0.94 0.76
N VAL A 118 -21.45 0.20 0.63
CA VAL A 118 -20.56 0.28 -0.55
C VAL A 118 -21.32 -0.08 -1.83
N LYS A 119 -22.12 -1.15 -1.84
CA LYS A 119 -22.94 -1.53 -3.02
C LYS A 119 -23.98 -0.48 -3.39
N GLN A 120 -24.56 0.20 -2.40
CA GLN A 120 -25.62 1.18 -2.63
C GLN A 120 -25.08 2.54 -3.05
N ARG A 121 -23.99 2.99 -2.41
CA ARG A 121 -23.51 4.38 -2.47
C ARG A 121 -22.29 4.57 -3.36
N CYS A 122 -21.58 3.51 -3.75
CA CYS A 122 -20.35 3.61 -4.52
C CYS A 122 -20.45 2.98 -5.91
N GLU A 123 -19.69 3.53 -6.86
CA GLU A 123 -19.42 2.87 -8.13
C GLU A 123 -18.32 1.85 -7.91
N ILE A 124 -18.66 0.57 -8.05
CA ILE A 124 -17.72 -0.54 -7.87
C ILE A 124 -17.53 -1.28 -9.18
N ASP A 125 -16.28 -1.60 -9.51
CA ASP A 125 -15.96 -2.48 -10.63
C ASP A 125 -16.27 -3.94 -10.28
N THR A 126 -16.26 -4.81 -11.29
CA THR A 126 -16.59 -6.23 -11.13
C THR A 126 -15.71 -6.93 -10.09
N LYS A 127 -14.41 -6.64 -10.04
CA LYS A 127 -13.48 -7.29 -9.10
C LYS A 127 -13.76 -6.85 -7.66
N THR A 128 -14.05 -5.57 -7.46
CA THR A 128 -14.47 -5.05 -6.16
C THR A 128 -15.82 -5.65 -5.75
N ALA A 129 -16.79 -5.74 -6.66
CA ALA A 129 -18.09 -6.36 -6.39
C ALA A 129 -17.97 -7.83 -5.97
N GLU A 130 -17.13 -8.61 -6.65
CA GLU A 130 -16.81 -9.99 -6.26
C GLU A 130 -16.17 -10.06 -4.88
N SER A 131 -15.24 -9.18 -4.58
CA SER A 131 -14.55 -9.14 -3.28
C SER A 131 -15.55 -8.86 -2.15
N VAL A 132 -16.41 -7.86 -2.34
CA VAL A 132 -17.50 -7.52 -1.40
C VAL A 132 -18.47 -8.70 -1.22
N ALA A 133 -18.84 -9.39 -2.29
CA ALA A 133 -19.72 -10.56 -2.20
C ALA A 133 -19.06 -11.71 -1.40
N ARG A 134 -17.76 -11.96 -1.59
CA ARG A 134 -17.02 -12.97 -0.81
C ARG A 134 -16.95 -12.60 0.66
N TRP A 135 -16.76 -11.32 0.99
CA TRP A 135 -16.74 -10.87 2.39
C TRP A 135 -18.10 -11.05 3.05
N ILE A 136 -19.19 -10.69 2.36
CA ILE A 136 -20.57 -10.89 2.84
C ILE A 136 -20.81 -12.37 3.15
N SER A 137 -20.60 -13.26 2.17
CA SER A 137 -20.83 -14.70 2.34
C SER A 137 -20.02 -15.28 3.51
N ARG A 138 -18.75 -14.90 3.65
CA ARG A 138 -17.93 -15.35 4.79
C ARG A 138 -18.45 -14.86 6.13
N CYS A 139 -18.95 -13.63 6.22
CA CYS A 139 -19.49 -13.08 7.46
C CYS A 139 -20.83 -13.74 7.81
N GLU A 140 -21.71 -13.96 6.83
CA GLU A 140 -22.96 -14.71 7.00
C GLU A 140 -22.69 -16.13 7.50
N ASP A 141 -21.74 -16.84 6.89
CA ASP A 141 -21.33 -18.19 7.31
C ASP A 141 -20.79 -18.21 8.75
N ARG A 142 -20.08 -17.15 9.18
CA ARG A 142 -19.55 -17.04 10.54
C ARG A 142 -20.65 -16.75 11.54
N LEU A 143 -21.58 -15.86 11.22
CA LEU A 143 -22.73 -15.55 12.07
C LEU A 143 -23.62 -16.78 12.24
N ALA A 144 -23.92 -17.52 11.17
CA ALA A 144 -24.72 -18.73 11.21
C ALA A 144 -24.09 -19.87 12.03
N ARG A 145 -22.76 -19.87 12.22
CA ARG A 145 -22.05 -20.84 13.08
C ARG A 145 -21.94 -20.40 14.53
N THR A 146 -22.17 -19.12 14.80
CA THR A 146 -22.04 -18.52 16.14
C THR A 146 -23.41 -18.32 16.80
N ALA A 147 -24.48 -18.33 16.00
CA ALA A 147 -25.88 -18.42 16.45
C ALA A 147 -26.26 -19.86 16.81
#